data_AF-A0A945RDK0-F1
#
_entry.id   AF-A0A945RDK0-F1
#
_cell.length_a   1.000
_cell.length_b   1.000
_cell.length_c   1.000
_cell.angle_alpha   90.00
_cell.angle_beta   90.00
_cell.angle_gamma   90.00
#
_symmetry.space_group_name_H-M   'P 1'
#
loop_
_entity.id
_entity.type
_entity.pdbx_description
1 polymer ?
#
loop_
_entity_poly.entity_id
_entity_poly.type
_entity_poly.pdbx_seq_one_letter_code
_entity_poly.pdbx_strand_id
1 'polypeptide(L)'
;MIDQRLDARLLKTRENYIGKLKDMGISSIRDLLLYFPRTYRDEQDFTRINEMKTDEVNVVQGKLKSIVNMRTRAGKTMTRAMLADETGELPIMWFNQPHLKQMFFKGSSIILTGKLKYERGRLMMMSPKYERPAKTLLHTGRIVPVYPESEEITSKWLRTKIHSILALAKKF
;
A
#
# COMPACT_ATOMS: atom_id res chain seq x y z
N MET A 1 -3.78 -2.64 -31.85
CA MET A 1 -3.47 -1.94 -30.57
C MET A 1 -3.02 -2.92 -29.48
N ILE A 2 -3.71 -4.05 -29.28
CA ILE A 2 -3.34 -5.07 -28.27
C ILE A 2 -2.00 -5.79 -28.55
N ASP A 3 -1.63 -5.99 -29.81
CA ASP A 3 -0.36 -6.64 -30.19
C ASP A 3 0.84 -5.68 -30.25
N GLN A 4 0.67 -4.44 -29.79
CA GLN A 4 1.76 -3.47 -29.72
C GLN A 4 2.82 -3.96 -28.71
N ARG A 5 4.09 -3.89 -29.09
CA ARG A 5 5.22 -4.19 -28.20
C ARG A 5 5.29 -3.19 -27.05
N LEU A 6 5.68 -3.69 -25.87
CA LEU A 6 5.91 -2.84 -24.71
C LEU A 6 7.19 -2.03 -24.87
N ASP A 7 7.08 -0.74 -24.58
CA ASP A 7 8.19 0.21 -24.58
C ASP A 7 8.14 1.11 -23.33
N ALA A 8 9.28 1.70 -22.96
CA ALA A 8 9.37 2.55 -21.78
C ALA A 8 8.43 3.76 -21.79
N ARG A 9 8.10 4.30 -22.98
CA ARG A 9 7.20 5.46 -23.09
C ARG A 9 5.77 5.07 -22.77
N LEU A 10 5.31 3.94 -23.29
CA LEU A 10 3.97 3.42 -23.03
C LEU A 10 3.73 3.13 -21.54
N LEU A 11 4.68 2.45 -20.88
CA LEU A 11 4.56 2.13 -19.46
C LEU A 11 5.04 3.24 -18.52
N LYS A 12 5.56 4.37 -19.05
CA LYS A 12 6.19 5.43 -18.27
C LYS A 12 7.18 4.85 -17.25
N THR A 13 8.15 4.09 -17.73
CA THR A 13 9.16 3.38 -16.91
C THR A 13 10.55 3.47 -17.53
N ARG A 14 11.56 2.89 -16.87
CA ARG A 14 12.94 2.79 -17.38
C ARG A 14 13.13 1.52 -18.22
N GLU A 15 14.11 1.52 -19.12
CA GLU A 15 14.31 0.39 -20.05
C GLU A 15 14.76 -0.91 -19.40
N ASN A 16 15.40 -0.86 -18.22
CA ASN A 16 15.71 -2.06 -17.45
C ASN A 16 14.43 -2.84 -17.07
N TYR A 17 13.33 -2.15 -16.76
CA TYR A 17 12.04 -2.79 -16.47
C TYR A 17 11.45 -3.48 -17.70
N ILE A 18 11.65 -2.93 -18.90
CA ILE A 18 11.18 -3.55 -20.16
C ILE A 18 12.01 -4.81 -20.45
N GLY A 19 13.33 -4.75 -20.25
CA GLY A 19 14.20 -5.92 -20.34
C GLY A 19 13.74 -7.05 -19.42
N LYS A 20 13.45 -6.74 -18.15
CA LYS A 20 12.94 -7.73 -17.20
C LYS A 20 11.56 -8.28 -17.52
N LEU A 21 10.65 -7.45 -18.03
CA LEU A 21 9.37 -7.94 -18.51
C LEU A 21 9.56 -8.97 -19.63
N LYS A 22 10.49 -8.70 -20.55
CA LYS A 22 10.84 -9.64 -21.62
C LYS A 22 11.43 -10.95 -21.08
N ASP A 23 12.32 -10.88 -20.08
CA ASP A 23 12.85 -12.07 -19.38
C ASP A 23 11.73 -12.89 -18.72
N MET A 24 10.66 -12.24 -18.26
CA MET A 24 9.45 -12.86 -17.72
C MET A 24 8.46 -13.35 -18.81
N GLY A 25 8.82 -13.25 -20.09
CA GLY A 25 7.98 -13.65 -21.22
C GLY A 25 6.90 -12.62 -21.60
N ILE A 26 6.96 -11.40 -21.08
CA ILE A 26 5.99 -10.33 -21.31
C ILE A 26 6.58 -9.32 -22.29
N SER A 27 6.16 -9.37 -23.55
CA SER A 27 6.74 -8.56 -24.63
C SER A 27 5.76 -7.56 -25.28
N SER A 28 4.46 -7.81 -25.15
CA SER A 28 3.39 -7.02 -25.75
C SER A 28 2.33 -6.59 -24.72
N ILE A 29 1.47 -5.64 -25.13
CA ILE A 29 0.31 -5.23 -24.32
C ILE A 29 -0.59 -6.44 -24.05
N ARG A 30 -0.79 -7.31 -25.05
CA ARG A 30 -1.51 -8.58 -24.90
C ARG A 30 -0.92 -9.42 -23.79
N ASP A 31 0.39 -9.65 -23.83
CA ASP A 31 1.08 -10.50 -22.84
C ASP A 31 0.91 -9.93 -21.44
N LEU A 32 1.00 -8.61 -21.27
CA LEU A 32 0.84 -7.96 -19.97
C LEU A 32 -0.60 -8.03 -19.44
N LEU A 33 -1.60 -7.93 -20.32
CA LEU A 33 -3.02 -8.05 -19.94
C LEU A 33 -3.43 -9.50 -19.66
N LEU A 34 -2.79 -10.47 -20.33
CA LEU A 34 -3.00 -11.91 -20.11
C LEU A 34 -2.04 -12.50 -19.06
N TYR A 35 -1.19 -11.67 -18.45
CA TYR A 35 -0.33 -12.11 -17.36
C TYR A 35 -1.16 -12.24 -16.09
N PHE A 36 -1.76 -13.41 -15.87
CA PHE A 36 -2.69 -13.60 -14.75
C PHE A 36 -1.98 -13.66 -13.39
N PRO A 37 -2.65 -13.19 -12.31
CA PRO A 37 -2.11 -13.32 -10.97
C PRO A 37 -2.04 -14.79 -10.55
N ARG A 38 -0.99 -15.13 -9.79
CA ARG A 38 -0.81 -16.46 -9.20
C ARG A 38 -1.83 -16.74 -8.10
N THR A 39 -2.17 -15.70 -7.33
CA THR A 39 -3.17 -15.78 -6.25
C THR A 39 -3.81 -14.42 -6.04
N TYR A 40 -4.87 -14.39 -5.26
CA TYR A 40 -5.53 -13.17 -4.83
C TYR A 40 -5.41 -13.05 -3.32
N ARG A 41 -5.11 -11.85 -2.84
CA ARG A 41 -5.16 -11.54 -1.41
C ARG A 41 -6.43 -10.77 -1.15
N ASP A 42 -7.23 -11.26 -0.20
CA ASP A 42 -8.35 -10.50 0.28
C ASP A 42 -7.85 -9.38 1.20
N GLU A 43 -7.92 -8.14 0.71
CA GLU A 43 -7.68 -6.94 1.52
C GLU A 43 -8.96 -6.09 1.59
N GLN A 44 -10.15 -6.67 1.40
CA GLN A 44 -11.46 -5.98 1.50
C GLN A 44 -11.86 -5.67 2.94
N ASP A 45 -11.41 -6.50 3.88
CA ASP A 45 -11.87 -6.40 5.25
C ASP A 45 -11.10 -5.31 6.01
N PHE A 46 -11.59 -4.07 5.85
CA PHE A 46 -11.27 -3.03 6.82
C PHE A 46 -11.82 -3.45 8.18
N THR A 47 -10.92 -3.78 9.08
CA THR A 47 -11.23 -4.06 10.47
C THR A 47 -11.52 -2.74 11.18
N ARG A 48 -12.70 -2.64 11.77
CA ARG A 48 -13.05 -1.56 12.69
C ARG A 48 -12.14 -1.59 13.91
N ILE A 49 -11.81 -0.44 14.49
CA ILE A 49 -10.90 -0.35 15.65
C ILE A 49 -11.37 -1.22 16.82
N ASN A 50 -12.68 -1.31 17.06
CA ASN A 50 -13.25 -2.12 18.14
C ASN A 50 -13.22 -3.64 17.90
N GLU A 51 -13.05 -4.09 16.65
CA GLU A 51 -13.10 -5.50 16.25
C GLU A 51 -11.70 -6.08 15.98
N MET A 52 -10.65 -5.28 16.16
CA MET A 52 -9.29 -5.71 15.87
C MET A 52 -8.78 -6.79 16.82
N LYS A 53 -8.02 -7.72 16.26
CA LYS A 53 -7.39 -8.82 17.01
C LYS A 53 -5.88 -8.63 17.13
N THR A 54 -5.31 -9.04 18.26
CA THR A 54 -3.85 -8.91 18.51
C THR A 54 -3.00 -9.86 17.69
N ASP A 55 -3.53 -11.03 17.35
CA ASP A 55 -2.72 -12.14 16.83
C ASP A 55 -2.63 -12.11 15.29
N GLU A 56 -3.49 -11.32 14.66
CA GLU A 56 -3.67 -11.22 13.22
C GLU A 56 -3.21 -9.86 12.67
N VAL A 57 -3.03 -9.79 11.35
CA VAL A 57 -2.77 -8.52 10.65
C VAL A 57 -4.11 -7.85 10.41
N ASN A 58 -4.30 -6.65 10.95
CA ASN A 58 -5.51 -5.86 10.77
C ASN A 58 -5.25 -4.79 9.71
N VAL A 59 -6.26 -4.50 8.90
CA VAL A 59 -6.25 -3.39 7.94
C VAL A 59 -7.29 -2.39 8.41
N VAL A 60 -6.91 -1.14 8.66
CA VAL A 60 -7.83 -0.13 9.17
C VAL A 60 -7.74 1.14 8.35
N GLN A 61 -8.90 1.72 8.06
CA GLN A 61 -9.01 3.04 7.48
C GLN A 61 -9.58 3.99 8.53
N GLY A 62 -8.94 5.14 8.70
CA GLY A 62 -9.43 6.17 9.61
C GLY A 62 -8.87 7.55 9.28
N LYS A 63 -9.16 8.51 10.16
CA LYS A 63 -8.62 9.86 10.11
C LYS A 63 -7.64 10.08 11.27
N LEU A 64 -6.53 10.76 11.01
CA LEU A 64 -5.58 11.09 12.06
C LEU A 64 -6.11 12.23 12.94
N LYS A 65 -6.35 11.97 14.22
CA LYS A 65 -6.66 13.01 15.22
C LYS A 65 -5.43 13.83 15.60
N SER A 66 -4.26 13.20 15.61
CA SER A 66 -2.98 13.87 15.90
C SER A 66 -1.82 13.11 15.27
N ILE A 67 -0.73 13.84 14.97
CA ILE A 67 0.56 13.27 14.56
C ILE A 67 1.69 14.16 15.08
N VAL A 68 2.65 13.56 15.79
CA VAL A 68 3.76 14.27 16.44
C VAL A 68 5.06 13.47 16.30
N ASN A 69 6.16 14.19 16.09
CA ASN A 69 7.49 13.63 16.16
C ASN A 69 8.06 13.90 17.55
N MET A 70 8.60 12.88 18.18
CA MET A 70 9.29 12.96 19.47
C MET A 70 10.66 12.35 19.36
N ARG A 71 11.66 12.96 20.02
CA ARG A 71 12.95 12.32 20.24
C ARG A 71 12.88 11.46 21.50
N THR A 72 13.34 10.23 21.38
CA THR A 72 13.57 9.35 22.53
C THR A 72 14.80 9.80 23.31
N ARG A 73 14.90 9.39 24.58
CA ARG A 73 16.09 9.63 25.42
C ARG A 73 17.38 9.06 24.80
N ALA A 74 17.26 8.01 23.98
CA ALA A 74 18.37 7.40 23.25
C ALA A 74 18.69 8.08 21.90
N GLY A 75 18.19 9.30 21.65
CA GLY A 75 18.46 10.08 20.44
C GLY A 75 17.69 9.66 19.18
N LYS A 76 16.97 8.53 19.19
CA LYS A 76 16.16 8.06 18.06
C LYS A 76 14.88 8.89 17.91
N THR A 77 14.45 9.12 16.67
CA THR A 77 13.21 9.86 16.38
C THR A 77 12.04 8.89 16.26
N MET A 78 10.92 9.21 16.90
CA MET A 78 9.71 8.41 16.91
C MET A 78 8.53 9.29 16.49
N THR A 79 7.72 8.79 15.56
CA THR A 79 6.49 9.45 15.16
C THR A 79 5.33 8.76 15.86
N ARG A 80 4.55 9.50 16.64
CA ARG A 80 3.30 9.00 17.23
C ARG A 80 2.12 9.65 16.54
N ALA A 81 1.07 8.86 16.32
CA ALA A 81 -0.19 9.36 15.82
C ALA A 81 -1.36 8.72 16.55
N MET A 82 -2.50 9.39 16.50
CA MET A 82 -3.78 8.83 16.94
C MET A 82 -4.69 8.70 15.72
N LEU A 83 -5.06 7.49 15.36
CA LEU A 83 -6.07 7.23 14.34
C LEU A 83 -7.44 7.13 15.01
N ALA A 84 -8.45 7.70 14.38
CA ALA A 84 -9.84 7.52 14.79
C ALA A 84 -10.69 7.05 13.61
N ASP A 85 -11.61 6.14 13.89
CA ASP A 85 -12.71 5.76 13.03
C ASP A 85 -14.04 6.01 13.76
N GLU A 86 -15.15 5.47 13.26
CA GLU A 86 -16.48 5.61 13.88
C GLU A 86 -16.62 4.79 15.18
N THR A 87 -15.73 3.82 15.40
CA THR A 87 -15.82 2.84 16.49
C THR A 87 -14.85 3.10 17.64
N GLY A 88 -13.78 3.86 17.42
CA GLY A 88 -12.81 4.17 18.47
C GLY A 88 -11.58 4.95 18.04
N GLU A 89 -10.59 4.93 18.93
CA GLU A 89 -9.27 5.53 18.71
C GLU A 89 -8.17 4.47 18.86
N LEU A 90 -7.19 4.52 17.97
CA LEU A 90 -6.06 3.61 17.93
C LEU A 90 -4.74 4.40 17.97
N PRO A 91 -3.93 4.24 19.04
CA PRO A 91 -2.59 4.78 19.08
C PRO A 91 -1.67 4.07 18.08
N ILE A 92 -0.83 4.84 17.39
CA ILE A 92 0.14 4.32 16.43
C ILE A 92 1.51 4.92 16.68
N MET A 93 2.54 4.12 16.47
CA MET A 93 3.94 4.51 16.66
C MET A 93 4.80 4.02 15.50
N TRP A 94 5.59 4.91 14.89
CA TRP A 94 6.65 4.54 13.96
C TRP A 94 8.02 4.93 14.52
N PHE A 95 9.00 4.03 14.37
CA PHE A 95 10.39 4.30 14.72
C PHE A 95 11.15 4.81 13.50
N ASN A 96 11.97 5.85 13.68
CA ASN A 96 12.85 6.44 12.68
C ASN A 96 12.16 6.88 11.37
N GLN A 97 10.88 7.26 11.44
CA GLN A 97 10.10 7.73 10.27
C GLN A 97 9.53 9.15 10.49
N PRO A 98 10.38 10.18 10.68
CA PRO A 98 9.93 11.55 10.93
C PRO A 98 9.22 12.20 9.73
N HIS A 99 9.48 11.71 8.50
CA HIS A 99 8.88 12.20 7.25
C HIS A 99 7.36 12.03 7.22
N LEU A 100 6.81 11.12 8.02
CA LEU A 100 5.36 10.91 8.14
C LEU A 100 4.61 12.17 8.58
N LYS A 101 5.22 13.01 9.44
CA LYS A 101 4.63 14.29 9.86
C LYS A 101 4.60 15.32 8.72
N GLN A 102 5.47 15.20 7.72
CA GLN A 102 5.43 16.04 6.52
C GLN A 102 4.40 15.52 5.52
N MET A 103 4.19 14.19 5.48
CA MET A 103 3.26 13.55 4.56
C MET A 103 1.80 13.59 5.04
N PHE A 104 1.57 13.61 6.34
CA PHE A 104 0.23 13.56 6.93
C PHE A 104 0.06 14.65 7.99
N PHE A 105 -1.16 15.15 8.10
CA PHE A 105 -1.56 16.16 9.09
C PHE A 105 -2.87 15.75 9.76
N LYS A 106 -3.25 16.45 10.83
CA LYS A 106 -4.52 16.23 11.52
C LYS A 106 -5.69 16.30 10.53
N GLY A 107 -6.56 15.30 10.55
CA GLY A 107 -7.69 15.15 9.62
C GLY A 107 -7.38 14.38 8.33
N SER A 108 -6.10 14.10 8.05
CA SER A 108 -5.72 13.25 6.91
C SER A 108 -6.32 11.85 7.08
N SER A 109 -6.95 11.34 6.01
CA SER A 109 -7.36 9.94 5.96
C SER A 109 -6.16 9.07 5.56
N ILE A 110 -6.03 7.92 6.21
CA ILE A 110 -4.90 7.00 6.07
C ILE A 110 -5.41 5.57 6.23
N ILE A 111 -4.83 4.66 5.45
CA ILE A 111 -5.03 3.21 5.60
C ILE A 111 -3.78 2.65 6.25
N LEU A 112 -3.96 1.87 7.30
CA LEU A 112 -2.87 1.23 8.04
C LEU A 112 -3.03 -0.28 8.02
N THR A 113 -1.92 -0.98 7.84
CA THR A 113 -1.87 -2.43 7.88
C THR A 113 -0.79 -2.87 8.85
N GLY A 114 -1.17 -3.64 9.86
CA GLY A 114 -0.24 -4.09 10.88
C GLY A 114 -0.88 -4.95 11.95
N LYS A 115 -0.04 -5.51 12.81
CA LYS A 115 -0.47 -6.22 14.01
C LYS A 115 -0.60 -5.25 15.18
N LEU A 116 -1.56 -5.51 16.07
CA LEU A 116 -1.63 -4.82 17.34
C LEU A 116 -0.63 -5.42 18.33
N LYS A 117 -0.01 -4.55 19.14
CA LYS A 117 0.92 -4.94 20.20
C LYS A 117 0.60 -4.15 21.46
N TYR A 118 0.84 -4.78 22.60
CA TYR A 118 0.87 -4.08 23.88
C TYR A 118 2.24 -3.44 24.07
N GLU A 119 2.24 -2.13 24.28
CA GLU A 119 3.43 -1.36 24.65
C GLU A 119 3.08 -0.57 25.91
N ARG A 120 3.79 -0.85 27.01
CA ARG A 120 3.56 -0.24 28.33
C ARG A 120 2.09 -0.31 28.78
N GLY A 121 1.44 -1.46 28.56
CA GLY A 121 0.06 -1.70 28.94
C GLY A 121 -0.99 -1.03 28.05
N ARG A 122 -0.60 -0.42 26.92
CA ARG A 122 -1.54 0.14 25.93
C ARG A 122 -1.46 -0.61 24.62
N LEU A 123 -2.63 -0.94 24.07
CA LEU A 123 -2.77 -1.54 22.75
C LEU A 123 -2.47 -0.51 21.66
N MET A 124 -1.55 -0.82 20.74
CA MET A 124 -1.17 0.08 19.66
C MET A 124 -0.62 -0.66 18.44
N MET A 125 -0.61 0.00 17.28
CA MET A 125 0.12 -0.49 16.11
C MET A 125 1.55 0.07 16.09
N MET A 126 2.54 -0.82 16.02
CA MET A 126 3.96 -0.46 15.92
C MET A 126 4.46 -0.62 14.49
N SER A 127 5.01 0.45 13.94
CA SER A 127 5.50 0.59 12.56
C SER A 127 4.57 -0.03 11.51
N PRO A 128 3.25 0.24 11.51
CA PRO A 128 2.37 -0.30 10.49
C PRO A 128 2.73 0.22 9.11
N LYS A 129 2.43 -0.56 8.08
CA LYS A 129 2.44 -0.08 6.70
C LYS A 129 1.34 0.96 6.55
N TYR A 130 1.60 2.01 5.79
CA TYR A 130 0.64 3.09 5.57
C TYR A 130 0.43 3.32 4.08
N GLU A 131 -0.80 3.64 3.71
CA GLU A 131 -1.17 4.07 2.37
C GLU A 131 -2.12 5.28 2.45
N ARG A 132 -2.01 6.19 1.48
CA ARG A 132 -3.04 7.24 1.31
C ARG A 132 -4.24 6.61 0.63
N PRO A 133 -5.47 6.83 1.13
CA PRO A 133 -6.67 6.42 0.42
C PRO A 133 -6.70 7.15 -0.92
N ALA A 134 -6.47 6.40 -2.00
CA ALA A 134 -6.62 6.90 -3.35
C ALA A 134 -8.11 6.86 -3.73
N LYS A 135 -8.56 7.73 -4.65
CA LYS A 135 -9.90 7.65 -5.27
C LYS A 135 -10.20 6.24 -5.82
N THR A 136 -9.14 5.52 -6.22
CA THR A 136 -9.19 4.11 -6.61
C THR A 136 -8.27 3.33 -5.68
N LEU A 137 -8.86 2.52 -4.81
CA LEU A 137 -8.18 1.57 -3.93
C LEU A 137 -7.49 0.48 -4.76
N LEU A 138 -6.31 0.79 -5.32
CA LEU A 138 -5.64 -0.10 -6.26
C LEU A 138 -4.86 -1.23 -5.58
N HIS A 139 -4.41 -0.98 -4.35
CA HIS A 139 -3.42 -1.81 -3.68
C HIS A 139 -3.88 -2.44 -2.38
N THR A 140 -4.97 -1.94 -1.80
CA THR A 140 -5.59 -2.26 -0.51
C THR A 140 -7.11 -2.06 -0.64
N GLY A 141 -7.94 -2.61 0.26
CA GLY A 141 -9.39 -2.37 0.27
C GLY A 141 -10.19 -3.12 -0.81
N ARG A 142 -9.60 -4.15 -1.43
CA ARG A 142 -10.23 -5.01 -2.45
C ARG A 142 -9.58 -6.39 -2.49
N ILE A 143 -10.17 -7.32 -3.24
CA ILE A 143 -9.46 -8.53 -3.67
C ILE A 143 -8.29 -8.07 -4.56
N VAL A 144 -7.08 -8.21 -4.04
CA VAL A 144 -5.84 -7.72 -4.64
C VAL A 144 -5.14 -8.86 -5.39
N PRO A 145 -4.89 -8.71 -6.70
CA PRO A 145 -4.12 -9.71 -7.45
C PRO A 145 -2.63 -9.69 -7.04
N VAL A 146 -2.09 -10.89 -6.78
CA VAL A 146 -0.67 -11.15 -6.51
C VAL A 146 -0.07 -11.84 -7.72
N TYR A 147 0.87 -11.16 -8.37
CA TYR A 147 1.53 -11.63 -9.58
C TYR A 147 2.85 -12.35 -9.24
N PRO A 148 3.35 -13.23 -10.10
CA PRO A 148 4.73 -13.70 -9.98
C PRO A 148 5.69 -12.51 -10.13
N GLU A 149 6.57 -12.35 -9.14
CA GLU A 149 7.47 -11.20 -8.98
C GLU A 149 8.90 -11.55 -9.39
N SER A 150 9.67 -10.53 -9.77
CA SER A 150 11.14 -10.58 -9.89
C SER A 150 11.76 -9.50 -8.99
N GLU A 151 13.09 -9.49 -8.83
CA GLU A 151 13.78 -8.53 -7.94
C GLU A 151 13.39 -7.06 -8.19
N GLU A 152 13.10 -6.71 -9.44
CA GLU A 152 12.74 -5.35 -9.85
C GLU A 152 11.24 -5.17 -10.09
N ILE A 153 10.51 -6.25 -10.41
CA ILE A 153 9.09 -6.21 -10.79
C ILE A 153 8.24 -6.80 -9.66
N THR A 154 7.63 -5.92 -8.87
CA THR A 154 6.71 -6.30 -7.79
C THR A 154 5.27 -6.39 -8.27
N SER A 155 4.41 -7.15 -7.57
CA SER A 155 2.96 -7.18 -7.82
C SER A 155 2.35 -5.78 -7.72
N LYS A 156 2.87 -4.92 -6.83
CA LYS A 156 2.42 -3.53 -6.70
C LYS A 156 2.69 -2.74 -7.98
N TRP A 157 3.88 -2.90 -8.54
CA TRP A 157 4.27 -2.26 -9.78
C TRP A 157 3.40 -2.74 -10.96
N LEU A 158 3.26 -4.06 -11.13
CA LEU A 158 2.43 -4.66 -12.20
C LEU A 158 0.98 -4.16 -12.14
N ARG A 159 0.36 -4.16 -10.95
CA ARG A 159 -0.99 -3.62 -10.74
C ARG A 159 -1.14 -2.19 -11.24
N THR A 160 -0.19 -1.32 -10.91
CA THR A 160 -0.21 0.10 -11.34
C THR A 160 -0.11 0.22 -12.85
N LYS A 161 0.76 -0.57 -13.48
CA LYS A 161 0.97 -0.53 -14.94
C LYS A 161 -0.23 -1.10 -15.70
N ILE A 162 -0.74 -2.26 -15.30
CA ILE A 162 -1.96 -2.86 -15.89
C ILE A 162 -3.15 -1.91 -15.75
N HIS A 163 -3.34 -1.29 -14.58
CA HIS A 163 -4.41 -0.31 -14.39
C HIS A 163 -4.29 0.90 -15.32
N SER A 164 -3.06 1.39 -15.53
CA SER A 164 -2.80 2.51 -16.44
C SER A 164 -3.14 2.16 -17.90
N ILE A 165 -2.81 0.95 -18.35
CA ILE A 165 -3.17 0.47 -19.69
C ILE A 165 -4.67 0.29 -19.82
N LEU A 166 -5.34 -0.32 -18.84
CA LEU A 166 -6.79 -0.50 -18.87
C LEU A 166 -7.53 0.85 -18.90
N ALA A 167 -7.01 1.86 -18.20
CA ALA A 167 -7.56 3.21 -18.24
C ALA A 167 -7.42 3.88 -19.62
N LEU A 168 -6.36 3.58 -20.37
CA LEU A 168 -6.20 4.03 -21.75
C LEU A 168 -7.17 3.30 -22.70
N ALA A 169 -7.36 1.99 -22.50
CA ALA A 169 -8.27 1.19 -23.32
C ALA A 169 -9.74 1.63 -23.20
N LYS A 170 -10.16 2.10 -22.01
CA LYS A 170 -11.52 2.62 -21.77
C LYS A 170 -11.83 3.98 -22.45
N LYS A 171 -10.83 4.65 -23.02
CA LYS A 171 -11.01 5.94 -23.70
C LYS A 171 -11.32 5.81 -25.19
N PHE A 172 -11.34 4.58 -25.71
CA PHE A 172 -11.77 4.22 -27.05
C PHE A 172 -13.09 3.46 -26.97
#